data_AF-A0A1S3DNJ5-F1
#
_entry.id   AF-A0A1S3DNJ5-F1
#
_cell.length_a   1.000
_cell.length_b   1.000
_cell.length_c   1.000
_cell.angle_alpha   90.00
_cell.angle_beta   90.00
_cell.angle_gamma   90.00
#
_symmetry.space_group_name_H-M   'P 1'
#
loop_
_entity.id
_entity.type
_entity.pdbx_description
1 polymer ?
#
loop_
_entity_poly.entity_id
_entity_poly.type
_entity_poly.pdbx_seq_one_letter_code
_entity_poly.pdbx_strand_id
1 'polypeptide(L)'
;MWLLTIVFIIVLYESMKLLIWLAFQWKLRVSMCVLFLTSLFPHYYTWWCYMNYYNDEYYKQWYHQLFFSFTEIVSSFTILYLCSTTHETTVYKLSVIIGIALVHVCVSSVDQFVSNVLQGEGYSHQ
;
A
#
# COMPACT_ATOMS: atom_id res chain seq x y z
N MET A 1 15.87 2.98 -9.20
CA MET A 1 15.77 1.73 -8.40
C MET A 1 16.37 1.90 -7.01
N TRP A 2 17.69 1.89 -6.84
CA TRP A 2 18.33 1.94 -5.51
C TRP A 2 17.93 3.14 -4.63
N LEU A 3 17.80 4.34 -5.22
CA LEU A 3 17.32 5.53 -4.49
C LEU A 3 15.93 5.29 -3.87
N LEU A 4 15.03 4.68 -4.64
CA LEU A 4 13.66 4.41 -4.20
C LEU A 4 13.67 3.35 -3.09
N THR A 5 14.48 2.30 -3.20
CA THR A 5 14.69 1.33 -2.11
C THR A 5 15.15 1.99 -0.81
N ILE A 6 16.13 2.90 -0.90
CA ILE A 6 16.65 3.65 0.26
C ILE A 6 15.53 4.49 0.89
N VAL A 7 14.74 5.19 0.08
CA VAL A 7 13.58 5.96 0.56
C VAL A 7 12.58 5.06 1.27
N PHE A 8 12.21 3.91 0.71
CA PHE A 8 11.29 2.96 1.34
C PHE A 8 11.83 2.45 2.68
N ILE A 9 13.13 2.12 2.78
CA ILE A 9 13.76 1.67 4.03
C ILE A 9 13.74 2.77 5.08
N ILE A 10 14.05 4.03 4.71
CA ILE A 10 14.03 5.18 5.62
C ILE A 10 12.61 5.43 6.14
N VAL A 11 11.61 5.43 5.26
CA VAL A 11 10.20 5.63 5.63
C VAL A 11 9.72 4.50 6.55
N LEU A 12 10.08 3.25 6.25
CA LEU A 12 9.76 2.12 7.11
C LEU A 12 10.41 2.28 8.50
N TYR A 13 11.69 2.64 8.55
CA TYR A 13 12.41 2.85 9.80
C TYR A 13 11.74 3.93 10.67
N GLU A 14 11.45 5.12 10.11
CA GLU A 14 10.80 6.20 10.85
C GLU A 14 9.38 5.82 11.30
N SER A 15 8.64 5.09 10.47
CA SER A 15 7.31 4.58 10.82
C SER A 15 7.37 3.59 11.99
N MET A 16 8.31 2.64 11.98
CA MET A 16 8.48 1.67 13.05
C MET A 16 8.94 2.34 14.36
N LYS A 17 9.87 3.30 14.26
CA LYS A 17 10.33 4.10 15.41
C LYS A 17 9.17 4.86 16.05
N LEU A 18 8.29 5.49 15.25
CA LEU A 18 7.07 6.14 15.73
C LEU A 18 6.14 5.16 16.46
N LEU A 19 5.88 3.99 15.88
CA LEU A 19 5.01 2.98 16.47
C LEU A 19 5.55 2.46 17.81
N ILE A 20 6.86 2.19 17.88
CA ILE A 20 7.54 1.77 19.11
C ILE A 20 7.44 2.87 20.18
N TRP A 21 7.67 4.12 19.80
CA TRP A 21 7.52 5.25 20.72
C TRP A 21 6.09 5.38 21.27
N LEU A 22 5.08 5.27 20.41
CA LEU A 22 3.67 5.26 20.82
C LEU A 22 3.33 4.08 21.74
N ALA A 23 3.93 2.91 21.50
CA ALA A 23 3.76 1.72 22.33
C ALA A 23 4.30 1.95 23.75
N PHE A 24 5.50 2.51 23.88
CA PHE A 24 6.09 2.85 25.18
C PHE A 24 5.27 3.89 25.97
N GLN A 25 4.56 4.78 25.27
CA GLN A 25 3.69 5.78 25.88
C GLN A 25 2.29 5.26 26.20
N TRP A 26 1.97 3.98 25.93
CA TRP A 26 0.62 3.41 26.03
C TRP A 26 -0.44 4.18 25.21
N LYS A 27 0.01 4.88 24.17
CA LYS A 27 -0.83 5.68 23.26
C LYS A 27 -1.02 5.00 21.91
N LEU A 28 -0.65 3.73 21.79
CA LEU A 28 -0.79 2.97 20.56
C LEU A 28 -2.18 2.34 20.45
N ARG A 29 -2.90 2.70 19.40
CA ARG A 29 -4.14 2.05 18.99
C ARG A 29 -3.81 0.78 18.20
N VAL A 30 -3.85 -0.37 18.89
CA VAL A 30 -3.41 -1.67 18.36
C VAL A 30 -4.12 -2.05 17.06
N SER A 31 -5.42 -1.77 16.92
CA SER A 31 -6.18 -2.09 15.70
C SER A 31 -5.62 -1.40 14.45
N MET A 32 -5.25 -0.12 14.55
CA MET A 32 -4.62 0.62 13.45
C MET A 32 -3.17 0.19 13.23
N CYS A 33 -2.45 -0.18 14.29
CA CYS A 33 -1.11 -0.73 14.17
C CYS A 33 -1.11 -2.03 13.35
N VAL A 34 -2.01 -2.97 13.67
CA VAL A 34 -2.17 -4.22 12.91
C VAL A 34 -2.50 -3.91 11.45
N LEU A 35 -3.44 -2.99 11.20
CA LEU A 35 -3.80 -2.58 9.85
C LEU A 35 -2.61 -1.98 9.07
N PHE A 36 -1.79 -1.15 9.73
CA PHE A 36 -0.57 -0.59 9.15
C PHE A 36 0.45 -1.68 8.81
N LEU A 37 0.71 -2.61 9.73
CA LEU A 37 1.63 -3.73 9.51
C LEU A 37 1.19 -4.61 8.34
N THR A 38 -0.11 -4.88 8.21
CA THR A 38 -0.64 -5.62 7.04
C THR A 38 -0.50 -4.84 5.74
N SER A 39 -0.49 -3.50 5.79
CA SER A 39 -0.30 -2.66 4.61
C SER A 39 1.14 -2.66 4.08
N LEU A 40 2.13 -3.14 4.85
CA LEU A 40 3.53 -3.21 4.41
C LEU A 40 3.74 -4.20 3.25
N PHE A 41 2.94 -5.27 3.19
CA PHE A 41 3.05 -6.27 2.13
C PHE A 41 2.72 -5.69 0.75
N PRO A 42 1.58 -4.99 0.54
CA PRO A 42 1.31 -4.29 -0.71
C PRO A 42 2.42 -3.33 -1.15
N HIS A 43 2.99 -2.52 -0.24
CA HIS A 43 4.11 -1.62 -0.57
C HIS A 43 5.35 -2.37 -1.07
N TYR A 44 5.69 -3.48 -0.41
CA TYR A 44 6.79 -4.34 -0.86
C TYR A 44 6.50 -4.96 -2.22
N TYR A 45 5.29 -5.47 -2.42
CA TYR A 45 4.87 -6.08 -3.69
C TYR A 45 4.92 -5.05 -4.83
N THR A 46 4.42 -3.85 -4.58
CA THR A 46 4.49 -2.71 -5.51
C THR A 46 5.94 -2.39 -5.90
N TRP A 47 6.85 -2.32 -4.93
CA TRP A 47 8.28 -2.13 -5.20
C TRP A 47 8.86 -3.24 -6.10
N TRP A 48 8.52 -4.50 -5.81
CA TRP A 48 8.93 -5.64 -6.62
C TRP A 48 8.38 -5.57 -8.05
N CYS A 49 7.12 -5.19 -8.24
CA CYS A 49 6.50 -5.02 -9.56
C CYS A 49 7.22 -3.95 -10.39
N TYR A 50 7.60 -2.81 -9.81
CA TYR A 50 8.39 -1.80 -10.54
C TYR A 50 9.72 -2.34 -11.05
N MET A 51 10.39 -3.19 -10.26
CA MET A 51 11.64 -3.83 -10.67
C MET A 51 11.41 -4.79 -11.84
N ASN A 52 10.38 -5.63 -11.78
CA ASN A 52 10.06 -6.56 -12.87
C ASN A 52 9.66 -5.83 -14.15
N TYR A 53 8.75 -4.85 -14.07
CA TYR A 53 8.32 -4.10 -15.25
C TYR A 53 9.46 -3.35 -15.93
N TYR A 54 10.44 -2.90 -15.14
CA TYR A 54 11.64 -2.29 -15.69
C TYR A 54 12.55 -3.32 -16.37
N ASN A 55 12.73 -4.50 -15.76
CA ASN A 55 13.57 -5.56 -16.31
C ASN A 55 12.96 -6.23 -17.55
N ASP A 56 11.63 -6.40 -17.59
CA ASP A 56 10.89 -7.07 -18.66
C ASP A 56 10.42 -6.08 -19.76
N GLU A 57 10.88 -4.82 -19.70
CA GLU A 57 10.50 -3.73 -20.61
C GLU A 57 8.98 -3.50 -20.73
N TYR A 58 8.23 -3.88 -19.69
CA TYR A 58 6.77 -3.85 -19.66
C TYR A 58 6.23 -2.53 -19.07
N TYR A 59 6.62 -1.41 -19.70
CA TYR A 59 6.35 -0.06 -19.18
C TYR A 59 4.86 0.34 -19.20
N LYS A 60 3.99 -0.36 -19.95
CA LYS A 60 2.57 -0.03 -20.01
C LYS A 60 1.90 -0.11 -18.63
N GLN A 61 2.33 -1.04 -17.78
CA GLN A 61 1.77 -1.20 -16.43
C GLN A 61 2.33 -0.28 -15.37
N TRP A 62 3.32 0.55 -15.71
CA TRP A 62 3.84 1.54 -14.76
C TRP A 62 2.77 2.55 -14.32
N TYR A 63 1.89 2.99 -15.21
CA TYR A 63 0.85 3.97 -14.86
C TYR A 63 -0.17 3.41 -13.87
N HIS A 64 -0.60 2.16 -14.08
CA HIS A 64 -1.46 1.45 -13.14
C HIS A 64 -0.73 1.29 -11.79
N GLN A 65 0.51 0.80 -11.80
CA GLN A 65 1.29 0.63 -10.57
C GLN A 65 1.47 1.95 -9.81
N LEU A 66 1.68 3.07 -10.52
CA LEU A 66 1.83 4.40 -9.93
C LEU A 66 0.55 4.87 -9.24
N PHE A 67 -0.61 4.65 -9.86
CA PHE A 67 -1.90 4.94 -9.24
C PHE A 67 -2.11 4.15 -7.94
N PHE A 68 -1.86 2.82 -7.98
CA PHE A 68 -1.96 1.96 -6.79
C PHE A 68 -0.99 2.42 -5.70
N SER A 69 0.28 2.69 -6.06
CA SER A 69 1.31 3.15 -5.11
C SER A 69 0.91 4.45 -4.42
N PHE A 70 0.45 5.44 -5.18
CA PHE A 70 0.10 6.74 -4.63
C PHE A 70 -1.08 6.64 -3.65
N THR A 71 -2.11 5.88 -4.02
CA THR A 71 -3.29 5.68 -3.17
C THR A 71 -2.99 4.81 -1.94
N GLU A 72 -2.14 3.78 -2.08
CA GLU A 72 -1.59 3.00 -0.96
C GLU A 72 -0.84 3.88 0.03
N ILE A 73 0.01 4.79 -0.46
CA ILE A 73 0.76 5.72 0.38
C ILE A 73 -0.21 6.62 1.18
N VAL A 74 -1.22 7.18 0.53
CA VAL A 74 -2.25 8.01 1.20
C VAL A 74 -2.99 7.22 2.29
N SER A 75 -3.38 5.97 1.98
CA SER A 75 -4.04 5.09 2.95
C SER A 75 -3.14 4.76 4.13
N SER A 76 -1.90 4.32 3.89
CA SER A 76 -0.94 3.96 4.94
C SER A 76 -0.53 5.14 5.81
N PHE A 77 -0.36 6.34 5.25
CA PHE A 77 -0.13 7.55 6.07
C PHE A 77 -1.34 7.87 6.96
N THR A 78 -2.55 7.73 6.44
CA THR A 78 -3.79 7.95 7.21
C THR A 78 -3.90 6.94 8.36
N ILE A 79 -3.60 5.66 8.11
CA ILE A 79 -3.57 4.61 9.13
C ILE A 79 -2.50 4.92 10.18
N LEU A 80 -1.27 5.24 9.75
CA LEU A 80 -0.15 5.55 10.65
C LEU A 80 -0.45 6.75 11.55
N TYR A 81 -1.10 7.79 11.00
CA TYR A 81 -1.56 8.94 11.77
C TYR A 81 -2.60 8.56 12.83
N LEU A 82 -3.52 7.64 12.50
CA LEU A 82 -4.55 7.12 13.40
C LEU A 82 -4.05 6.07 14.42
N CYS A 83 -2.80 5.63 14.31
CA CYS A 83 -2.18 4.73 15.30
C CYS A 83 -2.03 5.38 16.68
N SER A 84 -2.02 6.71 16.79
CA SER A 84 -2.05 7.38 18.09
C SER A 84 -3.47 7.47 18.64
N THR A 85 -3.66 7.12 19.91
CA THR A 85 -4.93 7.33 20.64
C THR A 85 -5.25 8.80 20.86
N THR A 86 -4.27 9.71 20.70
CA THR A 86 -4.47 11.16 20.77
C THR A 86 -5.25 11.70 19.58
N HIS A 87 -5.28 10.98 18.46
CA HIS A 87 -6.02 11.39 17.28
C HIS A 87 -7.39 10.70 17.25
N GLU A 88 -8.44 11.51 17.08
CA GLU A 88 -9.79 10.97 16.91
C GLU A 88 -9.95 10.29 15.55
N THR A 89 -10.53 9.09 15.59
CA THR A 89 -10.99 8.35 14.41
C THR A 89 -12.32 8.91 13.96
N THR A 90 -12.26 9.88 13.05
CA THR A 90 -13.44 10.43 12.40
C THR A 90 -13.87 9.55 11.23
N VAL A 91 -15.17 9.55 10.92
CA VAL A 91 -15.73 8.78 9.81
C VAL A 91 -15.01 9.12 8.50
N TYR A 92 -14.73 10.40 8.24
CA TYR A 92 -14.04 10.84 7.03
C TYR A 92 -12.66 10.18 6.82
N LYS A 93 -11.84 10.07 7.87
CA LYS A 93 -10.51 9.43 7.76
C LYS A 93 -10.63 7.93 7.51
N LEU A 94 -11.61 7.27 8.12
CA LEU A 94 -11.90 5.86 7.89
C LEU A 94 -12.46 5.64 6.47
N SER A 95 -13.31 6.52 5.98
CA SER A 95 -13.86 6.47 4.62
C SER A 95 -12.76 6.58 3.55
N VAL A 96 -11.69 7.34 3.79
CA VAL A 96 -10.52 7.37 2.89
C VAL A 96 -9.87 5.99 2.80
N ILE A 97 -9.58 5.37 3.94
CA ILE A 97 -8.94 4.04 4.01
C ILE A 97 -9.82 2.99 3.31
N ILE A 98 -11.10 2.96 3.65
CA ILE A 98 -12.08 2.00 3.10
C ILE A 98 -12.30 2.26 1.61
N GLY A 99 -12.45 3.52 1.20
CA GLY A 99 -12.67 3.90 -0.19
C GLY A 99 -11.52 3.48 -1.09
N ILE A 100 -10.28 3.73 -0.66
CA ILE A 100 -9.08 3.29 -1.39
C ILE A 100 -9.03 1.75 -1.47
N ALA A 101 -9.29 1.05 -0.37
CA ALA A 101 -9.32 -0.40 -0.34
C ALA A 101 -10.38 -0.98 -1.31
N LEU A 102 -11.57 -0.38 -1.36
CA LEU A 102 -12.63 -0.79 -2.28
C LEU A 102 -12.24 -0.56 -3.75
N VAL A 103 -11.64 0.59 -4.06
CA VAL A 103 -11.12 0.86 -5.41
C VAL A 103 -10.08 -0.19 -5.80
N HIS A 104 -9.16 -0.51 -4.89
CA HIS A 104 -8.11 -1.51 -5.13
C HIS A 104 -8.69 -2.90 -5.37
N VAL A 105 -9.66 -3.33 -4.57
CA VAL A 105 -10.36 -4.61 -4.76
C VAL A 105 -11.08 -4.64 -6.10
N CYS A 106 -11.83 -3.59 -6.44
CA CYS A 106 -12.57 -3.52 -7.70
C CYS A 106 -11.64 -3.55 -8.92
N VAL A 107 -10.61 -2.69 -8.94
CA VAL A 107 -9.68 -2.62 -10.07
C VAL A 107 -8.86 -3.90 -10.19
N SER A 108 -8.33 -4.42 -9.07
CA SER A 108 -7.61 -5.70 -9.08
C SER A 108 -8.49 -6.87 -9.53
N SER A 109 -9.78 -6.86 -9.19
CA SER A 109 -10.73 -7.87 -9.65
C SER A 109 -10.96 -7.77 -11.16
N VAL A 110 -11.09 -6.56 -11.70
CA VAL A 110 -11.21 -6.38 -13.16
C VAL A 110 -9.94 -6.88 -13.86
N ASP A 111 -8.77 -6.43 -13.41
CA ASP A 111 -7.50 -6.76 -14.06
C ASP A 111 -7.18 -8.26 -13.95
N GLN A 112 -7.27 -8.83 -12.75
CA GLN A 112 -6.84 -10.21 -12.51
C GLN A 112 -7.89 -11.26 -12.85
N PHE A 113 -9.18 -10.97 -12.63
CA PHE A 113 -10.23 -11.94 -12.89
C PHE A 113 -10.85 -11.74 -14.27
N VAL A 114 -11.18 -10.52 -14.67
CA VAL A 114 -11.82 -10.30 -15.97
C VAL A 114 -10.81 -10.37 -17.10
N SER A 115 -9.76 -9.54 -17.09
CA SER A 115 -8.81 -9.49 -18.20
C SER A 115 -7.95 -10.76 -18.27
N ASN A 116 -7.33 -11.17 -17.15
CA ASN A 116 -6.41 -12.30 -17.19
C ASN A 116 -7.12 -13.66 -17.31
N VAL A 117 -8.23 -13.90 -16.59
CA VAL A 117 -8.92 -15.20 -16.59
C VAL A 117 -10.00 -15.28 -17.67
N LEU A 118 -10.93 -14.33 -17.73
CA LEU A 118 -12.07 -14.43 -18.67
C LEU A 118 -11.68 -14.08 -20.11
N GLN A 119 -10.86 -13.05 -20.31
CA GLN A 119 -10.41 -12.63 -21.65
C GLN A 119 -9.16 -13.38 -22.11
N GLY A 120 -8.49 -14.09 -21.19
CA GLY A 120 -7.32 -14.91 -21.50
C GLY A 120 -6.05 -14.11 -21.81
N GLU A 121 -6.03 -12.81 -21.49
CA GLU A 121 -4.85 -11.95 -21.71
C GLU A 121 -3.67 -12.37 -20.80
N GLY A 122 -3.93 -13.15 -19.76
CA GLY A 122 -2.88 -13.72 -18.89
C GLY A 122 -2.08 -14.85 -19.54
N TYR A 123 -2.55 -15.45 -20.64
CA TYR A 123 -1.87 -16.56 -21.31
C TYR A 123 -0.76 -16.11 -22.27
N SER A 124 -0.76 -14.85 -22.73
CA SER A 124 0.23 -14.36 -23.71
C SER A 124 1.61 -14.04 -23.10
N HIS A 125 1.74 -14.12 -21.77
CA HIS A 125 2.94 -13.75 -21.02
C HIS A 125 3.50 -14.91 -20.17
N GLN A 126 3.12 -16.16 -20.47
CA GLN A 126 3.79 -17.37 -19.95
C GLN A 126 4.78 -17.95 -20.97
#